data_AF-A0A3A0BND4-F1
#
_entry.id   AF-A0A3A0BND4-F1
#
_cell.length_a   1.000
_cell.length_b   1.000
_cell.length_c   1.000
_cell.angle_alpha   90.00
_cell.angle_beta   90.00
_cell.angle_gamma   90.00
#
_symmetry.space_group_name_H-M   'P 1'
#
loop_
_entity.id
_entity.type
_entity.pdbx_description
1 polymer ?
#
loop_
_entity_poly.entity_id
_entity_poly.type
_entity_poly.pdbx_seq_one_letter_code
_entity_poly.pdbx_strand_id
1 'polypeptide(L)'
;MKDHSLMQPARMTSIAALRRLPALLLALLTALSAAWPAAATPATETSAVEAVISSRAALQPPAAPCLDRFVPYVLDHQTRTVDGLIEMFEANGSGLAAGDLDGDGDIDLVLGAYEGQDAIFWNDGFSHDGSSHDGAPQFRKQPFGDGHTRAVTLVDVDGDNRLDIVLTRSTGALNYFHSLGFDALGETQFVRRLLTGVSRPATALNWGDLDGDGDLDLVTASYDAGLLTGLGNSYLMSGGGGVHVYTQDQGRFTLSATPATVAHANAVALDDLNQ
;
A
#
# COMPACT_ATOMS: atom_id res chain seq x y z
N MET A 1 -71.61 24.14 -2.60
CA MET A 1 -71.97 24.12 -4.04
C MET A 1 -70.91 23.27 -4.72
N LYS A 2 -71.13 21.95 -4.87
CA LYS A 2 -71.74 21.26 -6.04
C LYS A 2 -70.94 21.53 -7.32
N ASP A 3 -70.53 20.57 -8.16
CA ASP A 3 -70.76 19.11 -8.26
C ASP A 3 -69.82 18.53 -9.35
N HIS A 4 -69.36 17.29 -9.15
CA HIS A 4 -69.40 16.10 -10.06
C HIS A 4 -69.31 16.26 -11.61
N SER A 5 -68.59 15.48 -12.44
CA SER A 5 -68.42 14.01 -12.57
C SER A 5 -67.31 13.72 -13.63
N LEU A 6 -66.37 12.77 -13.47
CA LEU A 6 -66.39 11.34 -13.87
C LEU A 6 -66.74 11.03 -15.35
N MET A 7 -65.83 10.37 -16.07
CA MET A 7 -66.12 9.27 -17.03
C MET A 7 -64.86 8.51 -17.51
N GLN A 8 -64.72 7.26 -17.06
CA GLN A 8 -64.43 6.04 -17.85
C GLN A 8 -65.71 5.15 -17.73
N PRO A 9 -65.99 4.03 -18.46
CA PRO A 9 -65.08 3.00 -19.03
C PRO A 9 -65.60 2.22 -20.30
N ALA A 10 -64.88 1.18 -20.77
CA ALA A 10 -65.42 -0.03 -21.45
C ALA A 10 -64.33 -1.14 -21.54
N ARG A 11 -64.39 -2.23 -20.73
CA ARG A 11 -65.02 -3.58 -20.88
C ARG A 11 -64.34 -4.56 -21.88
N MET A 12 -63.66 -5.60 -21.35
CA MET A 12 -63.98 -7.07 -21.31
C MET A 12 -63.79 -7.80 -22.66
N THR A 13 -63.01 -8.90 -22.78
CA THR A 13 -63.29 -10.25 -22.23
C THR A 13 -62.05 -11.19 -22.23
N SER A 14 -62.13 -12.23 -21.37
CA SER A 14 -61.22 -13.37 -21.18
C SER A 14 -61.54 -14.55 -22.13
N ILE A 15 -60.58 -15.43 -22.44
CA ILE A 15 -60.73 -16.90 -22.60
C ILE A 15 -59.33 -17.58 -22.56
N ALA A 16 -59.25 -18.72 -21.89
CA ALA A 16 -58.06 -19.52 -21.64
C ALA A 16 -57.84 -20.67 -22.66
N ALA A 17 -56.57 -21.08 -22.77
CA ALA A 17 -56.03 -22.45 -22.93
C ALA A 17 -55.88 -23.16 -24.31
N LEU A 18 -54.65 -23.69 -24.48
CA LEU A 18 -54.22 -24.97 -25.08
C LEU A 18 -54.05 -25.14 -26.62
N ARG A 19 -52.78 -25.30 -27.09
CA ARG A 19 -52.18 -26.54 -27.68
C ARG A 19 -51.07 -26.30 -28.74
N ARG A 20 -49.88 -26.88 -28.46
CA ARG A 20 -48.95 -27.64 -29.34
C ARG A 20 -48.11 -26.92 -30.45
N LEU A 21 -46.80 -26.89 -30.16
CA LEU A 21 -45.59 -26.84 -31.01
C LEU A 21 -45.65 -27.72 -32.30
N PRO A 22 -44.83 -27.47 -33.37
CA PRO A 22 -43.38 -27.72 -33.31
C PRO A 22 -42.40 -26.84 -34.15
N ALA A 23 -41.21 -26.68 -33.57
CA ALA A 23 -39.87 -26.75 -34.16
C ALA A 23 -39.73 -26.68 -35.70
N LEU A 24 -39.43 -25.49 -36.24
CA LEU A 24 -38.86 -25.39 -37.60
C LEU A 24 -38.15 -24.05 -37.90
N LEU A 25 -37.52 -23.44 -36.88
CA LEU A 25 -36.74 -22.19 -37.05
C LEU A 25 -35.34 -22.26 -36.45
N LEU A 26 -34.82 -23.48 -36.29
CA LEU A 26 -33.46 -23.76 -35.79
C LEU A 26 -32.72 -24.68 -36.77
N ALA A 27 -32.72 -24.36 -38.07
CA ALA A 27 -32.06 -25.20 -39.09
C ALA A 27 -31.49 -24.43 -40.29
N LEU A 28 -31.21 -23.13 -40.17
CA LEU A 28 -30.71 -22.33 -41.29
C LEU A 28 -29.55 -21.39 -40.97
N LEU A 29 -28.79 -21.68 -39.91
CA LEU A 29 -27.54 -20.98 -39.57
C LEU A 29 -26.34 -21.92 -39.30
N THR A 30 -26.41 -23.17 -39.76
CA THR A 30 -25.30 -24.13 -39.66
C THR A 30 -24.77 -24.49 -41.05
N ALA A 31 -24.12 -23.55 -41.72
CA ALA A 31 -23.26 -23.84 -42.87
C ALA A 31 -22.35 -22.64 -43.22
N LEU A 32 -21.43 -22.28 -42.32
CA LEU A 32 -20.14 -21.66 -42.70
C LEU A 32 -19.17 -21.68 -41.51
N SER A 33 -18.72 -22.86 -41.09
CA SER A 33 -17.55 -23.00 -40.22
C SER A 33 -16.37 -23.49 -41.06
N ALA A 34 -15.85 -22.61 -41.92
CA ALA A 34 -14.50 -22.79 -42.42
C ALA A 34 -13.54 -22.47 -41.26
N ALA A 35 -12.80 -23.48 -40.81
CA ALA A 35 -11.82 -23.36 -39.75
C ALA A 35 -10.76 -22.34 -40.16
N TRP A 36 -10.78 -21.16 -39.53
CA TRP A 36 -9.61 -20.30 -39.47
C TRP A 36 -8.62 -20.95 -38.50
N PRO A 37 -7.35 -21.16 -38.88
CA PRO A 37 -6.35 -21.54 -37.90
C PRO A 37 -6.24 -20.37 -36.92
N ALA A 38 -6.54 -20.62 -35.64
CA ALA A 38 -6.20 -19.69 -34.59
C ALA A 38 -4.68 -19.51 -34.65
N ALA A 39 -4.23 -18.33 -35.07
CA ALA A 39 -2.83 -17.97 -34.94
C ALA A 39 -2.52 -18.03 -33.44
N ALA A 40 -1.71 -19.01 -33.04
CA ALA A 40 -1.18 -19.05 -31.70
C ALA A 40 -0.46 -17.73 -31.48
N THR A 41 -0.97 -16.90 -30.56
CA THR A 41 -0.20 -15.78 -30.03
C THR A 41 1.09 -16.38 -29.46
N PRO A 42 2.28 -15.99 -29.96
CA PRO A 42 3.52 -16.46 -29.37
C PRO A 42 3.49 -16.05 -27.90
N ALA A 43 3.74 -17.00 -27.01
CA ALA A 43 3.93 -16.69 -25.60
C ALA A 43 5.06 -15.66 -25.54
N THR A 44 4.75 -14.46 -25.02
CA THR A 44 5.78 -13.49 -24.70
C THR A 44 6.60 -14.14 -23.58
N GLU A 45 7.78 -14.67 -23.93
CA GLU A 45 8.75 -15.10 -22.93
C GLU A 45 9.13 -13.84 -22.14
N THR A 46 8.61 -13.73 -20.93
CA THR A 46 9.08 -12.77 -19.95
C THR A 46 10.50 -13.18 -19.60
N SER A 47 11.49 -12.73 -20.37
CA SER A 47 12.89 -12.86 -19.97
C SER A 47 13.03 -12.14 -18.64
N ALA A 48 13.31 -12.90 -17.59
CA ALA A 48 13.68 -12.33 -16.30
C ALA A 48 14.86 -11.38 -16.54
N VAL A 49 14.69 -10.11 -16.19
CA VAL A 49 15.78 -9.15 -16.22
C VAL A 49 16.73 -9.57 -15.11
N GLU A 50 17.85 -10.18 -15.48
CA GLU A 50 18.87 -10.59 -14.52
C GLU A 50 19.50 -9.32 -13.91
N ALA A 51 19.34 -9.15 -12.60
CA ALA A 51 19.93 -8.02 -11.90
C ALA A 51 21.46 -8.22 -11.83
N VAL A 52 22.20 -7.52 -12.69
CA VAL A 52 23.67 -7.56 -12.65
C VAL A 52 24.17 -6.61 -11.57
N ILE A 53 24.70 -7.16 -10.49
CA ILE A 53 25.44 -6.38 -9.49
C ILE A 53 26.73 -5.90 -10.15
N SER A 54 26.76 -4.63 -10.58
CA SER A 54 27.91 -4.03 -11.26
C SER A 54 29.05 -3.67 -10.32
N SER A 55 28.77 -3.47 -9.02
CA SER A 55 29.78 -3.26 -7.99
C SER A 55 29.22 -3.55 -6.59
N ARG A 56 30.09 -4.02 -5.69
CA ARG A 56 29.85 -4.05 -4.24
C ARG A 56 30.90 -3.17 -3.58
N ALA A 57 30.47 -2.25 -2.73
CA ALA A 57 31.35 -1.43 -1.93
C ALA A 57 31.05 -1.67 -0.45
N ALA A 58 32.08 -1.97 0.35
CA ALA A 58 31.93 -1.98 1.79
C ALA A 58 31.68 -0.54 2.28
N LEU A 59 30.73 -0.37 3.20
CA LEU A 59 30.53 0.91 3.88
C LEU A 59 31.82 1.27 4.60
N GLN A 60 32.45 2.36 4.18
CA GLN A 60 33.61 2.89 4.88
C GLN A 60 33.14 3.90 5.92
N PRO A 61 33.75 3.92 7.11
CA PRO A 61 33.50 5.00 8.06
C PRO A 61 33.81 6.34 7.37
N PRO A 62 32.98 7.37 7.59
CA PRO A 62 33.13 8.63 6.89
C PRO A 62 34.53 9.20 7.13
N ALA A 63 35.29 9.36 6.04
CA ALA A 63 36.64 9.93 6.10
C ALA A 63 36.63 11.43 6.44
N ALA A 64 35.46 12.07 6.41
CA ALA A 64 35.27 13.49 6.67
C ALA A 64 34.61 13.72 8.03
N PRO A 65 35.02 14.77 8.77
CA PRO A 65 34.35 15.17 10.01
C PRO A 65 32.89 15.58 9.74
N CYS A 66 32.00 15.34 10.72
CA CYS A 66 30.62 15.85 10.69
C CYS A 66 30.63 17.38 10.58
N LEU A 67 29.87 17.92 9.62
CA LEU A 67 29.85 19.35 9.31
C LEU A 67 28.60 20.08 9.83
N ASP A 68 27.74 19.39 10.59
CA ASP A 68 26.44 19.90 11.08
C ASP A 68 25.59 20.60 9.99
N ARG A 69 25.70 20.11 8.74
CA ARG A 69 24.97 20.61 7.59
C ARG A 69 24.77 19.50 6.56
N PHE A 70 23.69 19.60 5.78
CA PHE A 70 23.50 18.76 4.62
C PHE A 70 24.57 19.05 3.56
N VAL A 71 25.27 18.00 3.12
CA VAL A 71 26.22 18.06 2.00
C VAL A 71 25.53 17.41 0.80
N PRO A 72 25.27 18.15 -0.29
CA PRO A 72 24.68 17.57 -1.49
C PRO A 72 25.71 16.66 -2.16
N TYR A 73 25.35 15.40 -2.37
CA TYR A 73 26.09 14.48 -3.23
C TYR A 73 25.35 14.33 -4.55
N VAL A 74 26.09 14.54 -5.65
CA VAL A 74 25.60 14.19 -6.98
C VAL A 74 25.91 12.71 -7.17
N LEU A 75 24.88 11.88 -7.25
CA LEU A 75 25.05 10.46 -7.52
C LEU A 75 25.46 10.28 -9.00
N ASP A 76 26.44 9.41 -9.24
CA ASP A 76 26.94 9.10 -10.60
C ASP A 76 25.91 8.34 -11.46
N HIS A 77 24.83 7.84 -10.84
CA HIS A 77 23.77 7.11 -11.52
C HIS A 77 22.56 8.00 -11.80
N GLN A 78 22.15 8.05 -13.07
CA GLN A 78 20.86 8.61 -13.49
C GLN A 78 20.05 7.50 -14.16
N THR A 79 18.90 7.17 -13.59
CA THR A 79 17.90 6.34 -14.27
C THR A 79 17.27 7.16 -15.39
N ARG A 80 17.35 6.68 -16.63
CA ARG A 80 16.72 7.32 -17.81
C ARG A 80 15.69 6.36 -18.38
N THR A 81 14.50 6.86 -18.70
CA THR A 81 13.54 6.10 -19.50
C THR A 81 14.03 6.07 -20.94
N VAL A 82 14.03 4.89 -21.56
CA VAL A 82 14.62 4.70 -22.90
C VAL A 82 13.75 5.36 -23.97
N ASP A 83 12.41 5.37 -23.84
CA ASP A 83 11.49 5.99 -24.79
C ASP A 83 10.08 6.23 -24.18
N GLY A 84 9.87 7.29 -23.38
CA GLY A 84 8.53 7.57 -22.85
C GLY A 84 8.31 9.02 -22.43
N LEU A 85 7.13 9.56 -22.73
CA LEU A 85 6.59 10.75 -22.06
C LEU A 85 6.63 10.49 -20.55
N ILE A 86 7.27 11.37 -19.80
CA ILE A 86 7.11 11.41 -18.35
C ILE A 86 5.68 11.89 -18.10
N GLU A 87 4.75 10.96 -17.97
CA GLU A 87 3.41 11.28 -17.47
C GLU A 87 3.54 11.51 -15.97
N MET A 88 3.34 12.75 -15.53
CA MET A 88 3.11 13.03 -14.13
C MET A 88 1.74 12.46 -13.78
N PHE A 89 1.70 11.31 -13.12
CA PHE A 89 0.52 10.93 -12.36
C PHE A 89 0.42 11.87 -11.17
N GLU A 90 -0.69 12.61 -11.03
CA GLU A 90 -1.04 13.40 -9.84
C GLU A 90 -1.36 12.50 -8.63
N ALA A 91 -0.61 11.41 -8.43
CA ALA A 91 -0.74 10.54 -7.27
C ALA A 91 0.46 10.77 -6.34
N ASN A 92 0.25 11.60 -5.32
CA ASN A 92 1.21 11.79 -4.23
C ASN A 92 1.28 10.50 -3.37
N GLY A 93 2.37 9.73 -3.53
CA GLY A 93 2.86 8.68 -2.62
C GLY A 93 2.13 7.34 -2.64
N SER A 94 2.76 6.30 -3.20
CA SER A 94 2.31 4.89 -3.19
C SER A 94 3.36 4.05 -2.44
N GLY A 95 3.64 4.44 -1.18
CA GLY A 95 4.87 4.17 -0.43
C GLY A 95 5.49 2.77 -0.56
N LEU A 96 6.80 2.69 -0.38
CA LEU A 96 7.59 1.46 -0.43
C LEU A 96 8.30 1.30 0.91
N ALA A 97 8.33 0.07 1.42
CA ALA A 97 9.25 -0.31 2.49
C ALA A 97 9.88 -1.66 2.16
N ALA A 98 11.07 -1.90 2.70
CA ALA A 98 11.83 -3.13 2.50
C ALA A 98 12.35 -3.62 3.84
N GLY A 99 12.21 -4.92 4.12
CA GLY A 99 12.63 -5.55 5.36
C GLY A 99 12.24 -7.02 5.37
N ASP A 100 12.89 -7.80 6.24
CA ASP A 100 12.66 -9.23 6.42
C ASP A 100 11.39 -9.45 7.27
N LEU A 101 10.25 -9.71 6.61
CA LEU A 101 8.94 -9.75 7.24
C LEU A 101 8.58 -11.13 7.78
N ASP A 102 9.15 -12.18 7.21
CA ASP A 102 8.98 -13.55 7.68
C ASP A 102 10.15 -14.03 8.55
N GLY A 103 11.29 -13.34 8.57
CA GLY A 103 12.41 -13.67 9.44
C GLY A 103 13.30 -14.78 8.87
N ASP A 104 13.22 -15.04 7.57
CA ASP A 104 14.07 -16.02 6.90
C ASP A 104 15.45 -15.45 6.53
N GLY A 105 15.63 -14.13 6.61
CA GLY A 105 16.87 -13.41 6.31
C GLY A 105 16.87 -12.74 4.93
N ASP A 106 15.83 -12.94 4.12
CA ASP A 106 15.65 -12.30 2.83
C ASP A 106 14.82 -11.03 2.95
N ILE A 107 15.24 -9.98 2.22
CA ILE A 107 14.53 -8.71 2.27
C ILE A 107 13.27 -8.77 1.39
N ASP A 108 12.11 -8.66 2.04
CA ASP A 108 10.80 -8.53 1.39
C ASP A 108 10.50 -7.07 1.03
N LEU A 109 9.53 -6.87 0.15
CA LEU A 109 9.05 -5.54 -0.23
C LEU A 109 7.57 -5.37 0.08
N VAL A 110 7.21 -4.20 0.62
CA VAL A 110 5.82 -3.78 0.78
C VAL A 110 5.56 -2.55 -0.05
N LEU A 111 4.57 -2.66 -0.93
CA LEU A 111 4.13 -1.57 -1.80
C LEU A 111 2.72 -1.15 -1.41
N GLY A 112 2.60 0.11 -1.04
CA GLY A 112 1.33 0.78 -0.83
C GLY A 112 0.71 1.19 -2.15
N ALA A 113 -0.61 1.06 -2.27
CA ALA A 113 -1.34 1.48 -3.45
C ALA A 113 -2.26 2.66 -3.12
N TYR A 114 -2.22 3.71 -3.94
CA TYR A 114 -3.22 4.77 -3.85
C TYR A 114 -4.57 4.28 -4.39
N GLU A 115 -4.55 3.63 -5.55
CA GLU A 115 -5.70 2.92 -6.13
C GLU A 115 -5.42 1.42 -6.18
N GLY A 116 -6.38 0.59 -5.76
CA GLY A 116 -6.24 -0.86 -5.72
C GLY A 116 -5.79 -1.38 -4.34
N GLN A 117 -5.29 -2.61 -4.29
CA GLN A 117 -4.80 -3.25 -3.07
C GLN A 117 -3.31 -3.00 -2.87
N ASP A 118 -2.91 -2.88 -1.60
CA ASP A 118 -1.51 -2.93 -1.20
C ASP A 118 -0.95 -4.33 -1.49
N ALA A 119 0.36 -4.48 -1.56
CA ALA A 119 0.99 -5.77 -1.84
C ALA A 119 2.28 -5.98 -1.06
N ILE A 120 2.42 -7.19 -0.51
CA ILE A 120 3.70 -7.72 -0.06
C ILE A 120 4.28 -8.52 -1.24
N PHE A 121 5.59 -8.41 -1.44
CA PHE A 121 6.37 -9.23 -2.34
C PHE A 121 7.39 -9.98 -1.48
N TRP A 122 7.06 -11.23 -1.18
CA TRP A 122 7.91 -12.14 -0.44
C TRP A 122 9.10 -12.55 -1.28
N ASN A 123 10.31 -12.40 -0.75
CA ASN A 123 11.53 -12.74 -1.46
C ASN A 123 11.96 -14.18 -1.15
N ASP A 124 11.26 -15.15 -1.72
CA ASP A 124 11.49 -16.59 -1.52
C ASP A 124 12.73 -17.12 -2.31
N GLY A 125 13.67 -16.24 -2.68
CA GLY A 125 14.68 -16.48 -3.72
C GLY A 125 15.98 -17.10 -3.24
N PHE A 126 16.28 -17.06 -1.94
CA PHE A 126 17.55 -17.53 -1.40
C PHE A 126 17.37 -18.80 -0.56
N SER A 127 18.35 -19.70 -0.65
CA SER A 127 18.40 -20.89 0.20
C SER A 127 19.19 -20.58 1.47
N HIS A 128 18.57 -20.81 2.61
CA HIS A 128 19.20 -20.67 3.93
C HIS A 128 19.75 -22.00 4.46
N ASP A 129 19.84 -23.03 3.62
CA ASP A 129 20.39 -24.35 3.97
C ASP A 129 21.94 -24.40 4.07
N GLY A 130 22.59 -23.24 3.99
CA GLY A 130 24.06 -23.11 4.06
C GLY A 130 24.77 -23.46 2.75
N SER A 131 24.06 -23.73 1.66
CA SER A 131 24.62 -23.64 0.31
C SER A 131 24.83 -22.17 -0.07
N SER A 132 25.75 -21.90 -1.00
CA SER A 132 26.07 -20.53 -1.44
C SER A 132 24.79 -19.78 -1.81
N HIS A 133 24.72 -18.47 -1.47
CA HIS A 133 23.66 -17.53 -1.89
C HIS A 133 23.74 -17.27 -3.41
N ASP A 134 23.74 -18.32 -4.22
CA ASP A 134 23.74 -18.27 -5.68
C ASP A 134 22.29 -18.15 -6.21
N GLY A 135 21.33 -17.93 -5.32
CA GLY A 135 19.96 -17.57 -5.65
C GLY A 135 19.85 -16.15 -6.20
N ALA A 136 18.75 -15.89 -6.89
CA ALA A 136 18.34 -14.56 -7.32
C ALA A 136 17.00 -14.24 -6.63
N PRO A 137 16.69 -12.97 -6.36
CA PRO A 137 15.41 -12.61 -5.75
C PRO A 137 14.23 -13.19 -6.52
N GLN A 138 13.34 -13.91 -5.82
CA GLN A 138 12.13 -14.47 -6.39
C GLN A 138 10.93 -13.95 -5.63
N PHE A 139 10.24 -12.98 -6.25
CA PHE A 139 9.15 -12.31 -5.59
C PHE A 139 7.81 -13.01 -5.81
N ARG A 140 7.19 -13.48 -4.72
CA ARG A 140 5.80 -13.92 -4.70
C ARG A 140 4.91 -12.80 -4.17
N LYS A 141 3.99 -12.33 -5.03
CA LYS A 141 3.06 -11.25 -4.67
C LYS A 141 1.90 -11.77 -3.81
N GLN A 142 1.70 -11.15 -2.65
CA GLN A 142 0.52 -11.30 -1.80
C GLN A 142 -0.23 -9.97 -1.67
N PRO A 143 -1.44 -9.84 -2.26
CA PRO A 143 -2.28 -8.67 -2.06
C PRO A 143 -2.80 -8.60 -0.61
N PHE A 144 -2.86 -7.38 -0.06
CA PHE A 144 -3.44 -7.13 1.26
C PHE A 144 -4.01 -5.71 1.34
N GLY A 145 -4.73 -5.41 2.42
CA GLY A 145 -5.28 -4.09 2.67
C GLY A 145 -6.31 -3.61 1.64
N ASP A 146 -6.69 -2.34 1.78
CA ASP A 146 -7.75 -1.68 1.01
C ASP A 146 -7.20 -0.55 0.12
N GLY A 147 -5.87 -0.37 0.07
CA GLY A 147 -5.21 0.76 -0.59
C GLY A 147 -5.45 2.10 0.09
N HIS A 148 -5.52 3.15 -0.73
CA HIS A 148 -5.54 4.56 -0.31
C HIS A 148 -4.34 4.94 0.56
N THR A 149 -3.24 4.22 0.35
CA THR A 149 -2.01 4.34 1.12
C THR A 149 -1.22 5.56 0.67
N ARG A 150 -0.61 6.27 1.63
CA ARG A 150 0.24 7.44 1.40
C ARG A 150 1.71 7.17 1.73
N ALA A 151 1.95 6.43 2.81
CA ALA A 151 3.26 5.98 3.24
C ALA A 151 3.18 4.55 3.80
N VAL A 152 4.30 3.84 3.70
CA VAL A 152 4.51 2.50 4.22
C VAL A 152 5.78 2.54 5.06
N THR A 153 5.77 1.89 6.22
CA THR A 153 6.96 1.69 7.05
C THR A 153 6.90 0.31 7.69
N LEU A 154 8.06 -0.33 7.78
CA LEU A 154 8.23 -1.56 8.55
C LEU A 154 8.89 -1.21 9.87
N VAL A 155 8.25 -1.61 10.96
CA VAL A 155 8.71 -1.30 12.33
C VAL A 155 8.12 -2.31 13.30
N ASP A 156 8.88 -2.68 14.33
CA ASP A 156 8.37 -3.49 15.44
C ASP A 156 7.61 -2.57 16.41
N VAL A 157 6.27 -2.59 16.33
CA VAL A 157 5.43 -1.62 17.07
C VAL A 157 5.30 -2.00 18.54
N ASP A 158 5.34 -3.30 18.87
CA ASP A 158 5.12 -3.81 20.22
C ASP A 158 6.35 -4.46 20.87
N GLY A 159 7.52 -4.32 20.26
CA GLY A 159 8.82 -4.69 20.85
C GLY A 159 9.03 -6.19 20.91
N ASP A 160 8.37 -6.95 20.04
CA ASP A 160 8.40 -8.42 20.03
C ASP A 160 9.38 -9.03 19.02
N ASN A 161 10.21 -8.15 18.45
CA ASN A 161 11.28 -8.42 17.50
C ASN A 161 10.78 -9.03 16.18
N ARG A 162 9.56 -8.65 15.76
CA ARG A 162 9.02 -8.91 14.42
C ARG A 162 8.60 -7.60 13.77
N LEU A 163 8.91 -7.47 12.49
CA LEU A 163 8.50 -6.29 11.73
C LEU A 163 6.98 -6.31 11.49
N ASP A 164 6.33 -5.22 11.85
CA ASP A 164 4.95 -4.94 11.48
C ASP A 164 4.87 -3.99 10.28
N ILE A 165 3.74 -4.00 9.58
CA ILE A 165 3.50 -3.10 8.45
C ILE A 165 2.61 -1.95 8.88
N VAL A 166 3.15 -0.73 8.91
CA VAL A 166 2.37 0.49 9.21
C VAL A 166 2.06 1.24 7.92
N LEU A 167 0.78 1.55 7.72
CA LEU A 167 0.29 2.30 6.56
C LEU A 167 -0.37 3.61 7.00
N THR A 168 0.00 4.70 6.34
CA THR A 168 -0.76 5.96 6.46
C THR A 168 -1.81 6.08 5.37
N ARG A 169 -2.93 6.72 5.68
CA ARG A 169 -4.03 7.00 4.76
C ARG A 169 -4.49 8.43 4.93
N SER A 170 -5.10 8.98 3.90
CA SER A 170 -5.57 10.37 3.92
C SER A 170 -6.61 10.65 5.02
N THR A 171 -7.36 9.64 5.46
CA THR A 171 -8.37 9.76 6.53
C THR A 171 -8.46 8.49 7.37
N GLY A 172 -9.09 8.60 8.54
CA GLY A 172 -9.31 7.48 9.46
C GLY A 172 -8.22 7.35 10.54
N ALA A 173 -8.47 6.46 11.50
CA ALA A 173 -7.49 6.13 12.53
C ALA A 173 -6.32 5.35 11.92
N LEU A 174 -5.10 5.67 12.36
CA LEU A 174 -3.92 4.91 11.94
C LEU A 174 -4.01 3.49 12.49
N ASN A 175 -3.65 2.55 11.62
CA ASN A 175 -3.65 1.14 11.90
C ASN A 175 -2.39 0.54 11.29
N TYR A 176 -2.03 -0.63 11.80
CA TYR A 176 -0.90 -1.40 11.35
C TYR A 176 -1.31 -2.86 11.23
N PHE A 177 -0.58 -3.61 10.41
CA PHE A 177 -0.71 -5.05 10.30
C PHE A 177 0.34 -5.66 11.20
N HIS A 178 -0.12 -6.15 12.35
CA HIS A 178 0.72 -6.76 13.37
C HIS A 178 1.07 -8.19 12.99
N SER A 179 2.36 -8.51 12.97
CA SER A 179 2.88 -9.84 12.69
C SER A 179 2.65 -10.77 13.88
N LEU A 180 1.91 -11.86 13.66
CA LEU A 180 1.72 -12.93 14.64
C LEU A 180 2.79 -14.02 14.55
N GLY A 181 3.81 -13.81 13.69
CA GLY A 181 4.75 -14.84 13.31
C GLY A 181 4.12 -15.90 12.40
N PHE A 182 4.70 -17.10 12.41
CA PHE A 182 4.31 -18.19 11.53
C PHE A 182 3.09 -18.97 12.03
N ASP A 183 2.23 -19.37 11.09
CA ASP A 183 1.20 -20.37 11.36
C ASP A 183 1.74 -21.81 11.32
N ALA A 184 0.84 -22.80 11.45
CA ALA A 184 1.19 -24.21 11.42
C ALA A 184 1.72 -24.70 10.05
N LEU A 185 1.57 -23.90 8.99
CA LEU A 185 2.08 -24.16 7.65
C LEU A 185 3.40 -23.42 7.37
N GLY A 186 3.86 -22.58 8.30
CA GLY A 186 5.07 -21.77 8.14
C GLY A 186 4.82 -20.46 7.39
N GLU A 187 3.57 -20.00 7.26
CA GLU A 187 3.27 -18.72 6.61
C GLU A 187 3.13 -17.61 7.66
N THR A 188 3.71 -16.44 7.39
CA THR A 188 3.60 -15.26 8.24
C THR A 188 2.16 -14.73 8.25
N GLN A 189 1.61 -14.56 9.44
CA GLN A 189 0.25 -14.09 9.65
C GLN A 189 0.22 -12.64 10.13
N PHE A 190 -0.69 -11.85 9.56
CA PHE A 190 -0.93 -10.48 9.99
C PHE A 190 -2.35 -10.25 10.49
N VAL A 191 -2.48 -9.45 11.53
CA VAL A 191 -3.78 -8.94 11.98
C VAL A 191 -3.78 -7.42 12.05
N ARG A 192 -4.85 -6.80 11.54
CA ARG A 192 -4.99 -5.34 11.56
C ARG A 192 -5.29 -4.87 12.99
N ARG A 193 -4.44 -4.02 13.54
CA ARG A 193 -4.59 -3.38 14.85
C ARG A 193 -4.58 -1.86 14.71
N LEU A 194 -5.19 -1.18 15.68
CA LEU A 194 -5.14 0.29 15.76
C LEU A 194 -3.87 0.73 16.47
N LEU A 195 -3.26 1.82 16.02
CA LEU A 195 -2.29 2.54 16.84
C LEU A 195 -3.04 3.30 17.94
N THR A 196 -3.14 2.67 19.12
CA THR A 196 -3.96 3.18 20.22
C THR A 196 -3.47 4.56 20.66
N GLY A 197 -4.36 5.56 20.66
CA GLY A 197 -4.03 6.93 21.05
C GLY A 197 -3.58 7.84 19.90
N VAL A 198 -3.35 7.28 18.70
CA VAL A 198 -3.11 8.05 17.47
C VAL A 198 -4.42 8.31 16.75
N SER A 199 -5.03 9.47 17.02
CA SER A 199 -6.36 9.84 16.52
C SER A 199 -6.34 10.85 15.36
N ARG A 200 -5.16 11.36 14.98
CA ARG A 200 -5.03 12.38 13.93
C ARG A 200 -4.63 11.74 12.60
N PRO A 201 -5.20 12.20 11.47
CA PRO A 201 -4.78 11.74 10.15
C PRO A 201 -3.30 12.04 9.92
N ALA A 202 -2.63 11.14 9.20
CA ALA A 202 -1.24 11.31 8.81
C ALA A 202 -1.10 10.89 7.35
N THR A 203 -0.24 11.58 6.61
CA THR A 203 0.18 11.16 5.27
C THR A 203 1.63 10.70 5.26
N ALA A 204 2.41 11.10 6.26
CA ALA A 204 3.76 10.62 6.51
C ALA A 204 3.91 10.31 8.01
N LEU A 205 4.83 9.40 8.32
CA LEU A 205 5.15 9.02 9.68
C LEU A 205 6.64 8.72 9.83
N ASN A 206 7.08 8.65 11.07
CA ASN A 206 8.42 8.25 11.44
C ASN A 206 8.49 7.69 12.86
N TRP A 207 9.53 6.92 13.13
CA TRP A 207 9.70 6.19 14.38
C TRP A 207 11.08 6.43 14.98
N GLY A 208 11.17 6.35 16.30
CA GLY A 208 12.43 6.42 17.04
C GLY A 208 12.15 6.55 18.53
N ASP A 209 13.09 6.11 19.37
CA ASP A 209 13.00 6.34 20.83
C ASP A 209 13.37 7.80 21.14
N LEU A 210 12.38 8.66 21.35
CA LEU A 210 12.58 10.11 21.49
C LEU A 210 12.68 10.55 22.94
N ASP A 211 12.15 9.77 23.89
CA ASP A 211 12.24 10.05 25.33
C ASP A 211 13.24 9.15 26.09
N GLY A 212 13.82 8.17 25.41
CA GLY A 212 14.93 7.34 25.90
C GLY A 212 14.48 6.19 26.79
N ASP A 213 13.24 5.74 26.68
CA ASP A 213 12.67 4.69 27.52
C ASP A 213 12.76 3.28 26.90
N GLY A 214 13.19 3.20 25.64
CA GLY A 214 13.41 1.97 24.89
C GLY A 214 12.21 1.49 24.07
N ASP A 215 11.05 2.15 24.16
CA ASP A 215 9.93 1.95 23.25
C ASP A 215 10.03 2.92 22.05
N LEU A 216 9.56 2.50 20.87
CA LEU A 216 9.59 3.37 19.69
C LEU A 216 8.45 4.39 19.70
N ASP A 217 8.81 5.67 19.75
CA ASP A 217 7.90 6.80 19.62
C ASP A 217 7.55 7.08 18.16
N LEU A 218 6.48 7.85 17.96
CA LEU A 218 5.91 8.12 16.64
C LEU A 218 5.85 9.62 16.36
N VAL A 219 6.41 10.03 15.23
CA VAL A 219 6.17 11.35 14.62
C VAL A 219 5.24 11.18 13.44
N THR A 220 4.11 11.89 13.42
CA THR A 220 3.23 11.93 12.26
C THR A 220 3.19 13.30 11.64
N ALA A 221 2.95 13.35 10.33
CA ALA A 221 2.74 14.59 9.61
C ALA A 221 1.62 14.45 8.59
N SER A 222 0.81 15.49 8.43
CA SER A 222 -0.29 15.53 7.47
C SER A 222 0.01 16.40 6.25
N TYR A 223 -0.75 16.14 5.18
CA TYR A 223 -0.87 17.03 4.04
C TYR A 223 -2.21 17.75 4.09
N ASP A 224 -2.19 18.96 4.64
CA ASP A 224 -3.38 19.70 5.06
C ASP A 224 -4.32 20.08 3.91
N ALA A 225 -3.77 20.35 2.73
CA ALA A 225 -4.57 20.59 1.54
C ALA A 225 -5.40 19.35 1.14
N GLY A 226 -4.82 18.14 1.26
CA GLY A 226 -5.55 16.89 1.01
C GLY A 226 -6.61 16.59 2.07
N LEU A 227 -6.33 16.91 3.34
CA LEU A 227 -7.32 16.80 4.41
C LEU A 227 -8.49 17.76 4.22
N LEU A 228 -8.22 19.01 3.83
CA LEU A 228 -9.28 19.98 3.55
C LEU A 228 -10.19 19.52 2.40
N THR A 229 -9.64 18.88 1.37
CA THR A 229 -10.44 18.29 0.27
C THR A 229 -11.24 17.06 0.73
N GLY A 230 -10.64 16.16 1.53
CA GLY A 230 -11.27 14.89 1.93
C GLY A 230 -12.25 15.00 3.10
N LEU A 231 -12.00 15.90 4.05
CA LEU A 231 -12.81 16.10 5.27
C LEU A 231 -13.68 17.36 5.19
N GLY A 232 -13.42 18.26 4.23
CA GLY A 232 -14.20 19.49 4.03
C GLY A 232 -14.26 20.37 5.28
N ASN A 233 -15.44 20.91 5.59
CA ASN A 233 -15.64 21.78 6.75
C ASN A 233 -15.35 21.10 8.10
N SER A 234 -15.32 19.76 8.17
CA SER A 234 -14.98 19.06 9.42
C SER A 234 -13.49 19.18 9.78
N TYR A 235 -12.60 19.38 8.81
CA TYR A 235 -11.18 19.68 9.04
C TYR A 235 -10.98 21.09 9.61
N LEU A 236 -11.73 22.07 9.10
CA LEU A 236 -11.72 23.46 9.58
C LEU A 236 -12.24 23.59 11.03
N MET A 237 -13.07 22.65 11.47
CA MET A 237 -13.68 22.65 12.80
C MET A 237 -12.92 21.79 13.82
N SER A 238 -12.16 20.78 13.37
CA SER A 238 -11.48 19.83 14.26
C SER A 238 -10.03 20.20 14.58
N GLY A 239 -9.31 20.90 13.68
CA GLY A 239 -7.89 21.20 13.86
C GLY A 239 -7.07 19.92 14.09
N GLY A 240 -6.57 19.31 13.03
CA GLY A 240 -5.89 18.01 13.13
C GLY A 240 -4.77 17.79 12.13
N GLY A 241 -4.33 18.87 11.49
CA GLY A 241 -3.16 18.87 10.63
C GLY A 241 -1.90 19.31 11.36
N GLY A 242 -0.77 19.19 10.67
CA GLY A 242 0.54 19.57 11.17
C GLY A 242 1.46 18.38 11.42
N VAL A 243 2.42 18.60 12.31
CA VAL A 243 3.37 17.60 12.78
C VAL A 243 3.07 17.30 14.23
N HIS A 244 2.98 16.02 14.57
CA HIS A 244 2.62 15.55 15.91
C HIS A 244 3.63 14.53 16.37
N VAL A 245 4.06 14.64 17.62
CA VAL A 245 4.95 13.67 18.27
C VAL A 245 4.15 12.96 19.33
N TYR A 246 4.25 11.64 19.35
CA TYR A 246 3.60 10.76 20.30
C TYR A 246 4.65 9.94 21.00
N THR A 247 4.63 9.91 22.33
CA THR A 247 5.42 8.95 23.08
C THR A 247 4.64 7.65 23.29
N GLN A 248 5.34 6.51 23.26
CA GLN A 248 4.79 5.17 23.40
C GLN A 248 4.99 4.70 24.85
N ASP A 249 3.94 4.18 25.49
CA ASP A 249 4.06 3.47 26.77
C ASP A 249 3.17 2.23 26.74
N GLN A 250 3.79 1.05 26.77
CA GLN A 250 3.11 -0.25 26.75
C GLN A 250 2.07 -0.40 25.63
N GLY A 251 2.43 0.04 24.41
CA GLY A 251 1.57 -0.05 23.23
C GLY A 251 0.49 1.02 23.13
N ARG A 252 0.53 2.05 23.98
CA ARG A 252 -0.35 3.22 23.92
C ARG A 252 0.45 4.47 23.59
N PHE A 253 0.08 5.13 22.48
CA PHE A 253 0.65 6.40 22.06
C PHE A 253 -0.05 7.58 22.76
N THR A 254 0.72 8.51 23.29
CA THR A 254 0.24 9.75 23.92
C THR A 254 0.83 10.95 23.20
N LEU A 255 0.00 11.89 22.75
CA LEU A 255 0.46 13.11 22.09
C LEU A 255 1.32 13.93 23.06
N SER A 256 2.63 14.00 22.79
CA SER A 256 3.61 14.70 23.62
C SER A 256 3.92 16.11 23.09
N ALA A 257 3.92 16.29 21.76
CA ALA A 257 4.15 17.60 21.15
C ALA A 257 3.39 17.80 19.83
N THR A 258 3.21 19.07 19.45
CA THR A 258 2.72 19.48 18.13
C THR A 258 3.61 20.61 17.60
N PRO A 259 4.80 20.29 17.05
CA PRO A 259 5.77 21.31 16.61
C PRO A 259 5.23 22.23 15.51
N ALA A 260 4.30 21.74 14.69
CA ALA A 260 3.62 22.51 13.68
C ALA A 260 2.14 22.15 13.68
N THR A 261 1.26 23.15 13.56
CA THR A 261 -0.19 22.96 13.41
C THR A 261 -0.65 23.03 11.95
N VAL A 262 0.29 23.29 11.03
CA VAL A 262 0.09 23.26 9.58
C VAL A 262 1.30 22.60 8.93
N ALA A 263 1.09 21.68 7.99
CA ALA A 263 2.16 21.00 7.28
C ALA A 263 1.79 20.67 5.81
N HIS A 264 2.80 20.75 4.94
CA HIS A 264 2.79 20.19 3.59
C HIS A 264 3.87 19.10 3.56
N ALA A 265 3.59 17.97 4.22
CA ALA A 265 4.66 17.09 4.67
C ALA A 265 5.14 16.06 3.64
N ASN A 266 6.46 15.98 3.51
CA ASN A 266 7.23 14.73 3.37
C ASN A 266 7.93 14.50 4.72
N ALA A 267 7.91 13.28 5.27
CA ALA A 267 8.75 12.91 6.39
C ALA A 267 9.93 12.07 5.88
N VAL A 268 11.13 12.39 6.36
CA VAL A 268 12.35 11.60 6.15
C VAL A 268 12.95 11.41 7.54
N ALA A 269 13.23 10.17 7.93
CA ALA A 269 14.23 9.90 8.96
C ALA A 269 15.42 9.26 8.29
N LEU A 270 16.56 9.55 8.87
CA LEU A 270 17.77 8.79 8.70
C LEU A 270 17.96 8.15 10.08
N ASP A 271 18.02 6.83 10.14
CA ASP A 271 18.46 6.13 11.35
C ASP A 271 19.81 6.69 11.80
N ASP A 272 20.06 6.65 13.10
CA ASP A 272 21.40 6.83 13.61
C ASP A 272 22.25 5.64 13.17
N LEU A 273 23.04 5.83 12.10
CA LEU A 273 23.99 4.84 11.58
C LEU A 273 25.18 4.60 12.53
N ASN A 274 25.18 5.19 13.73
CA ASN A 274 26.30 5.16 14.66
C ASN A 274 26.02 4.36 15.96
N GLN A 275 25.35 3.20 15.88
CA GLN A 275 25.53 2.21 16.94
C GLN A 275 27.03 1.91 17.18
#